data_AF-A0A1W0X272-F1
#
_entry.id   AF-A0A1W0X272-F1
#
_cell.length_a   1.000
_cell.length_b   1.000
_cell.length_c   1.000
_cell.angle_alpha   90.00
_cell.angle_beta   90.00
_cell.angle_gamma   90.00
#
_symmetry.space_group_name_H-M   'P 1'
#
loop_
_entity.id
_entity.type
_entity.pdbx_description
1 polymer ?
#
loop_
_entity_poly.entity_id
_entity_poly.type
_entity_poly.pdbx_seq_one_letter_code
_entity_poly.pdbx_strand_id
1 'polypeptide(L)'
;MADERGLEVVVLPESRLLISEGTLQDAARDIQQRDDKVKTKPVGNMPLFKNVYVREFLAEFLGTFILIIFGNGAVAEVVLSAKTNKGGSVNDFFSINIGYGLAVAFGVYVAGGVSGGHLNPAVSLAFAVLKKLKWRKLPVYMLAQYIGAWVGSAVILMIYYDALTHHEVVTGTFRGNDTAGIFASYPQEFLTWGNGLADQIFGTMLLMLGILALTDERNSNPQKGVVPILVGLLITAIGLSFGFNCGYPINPARDLGPRIFTAMAGWGAYPFNVRNFNWFWIPVVGPHIGALIGAVVYKFFIGNHWPSYEENLKNQPLVVHTIHATPATPPASTEYQPLKTSSSSYSQSEYR
;
A
#
# COMPACT_ATOMS: atom_id res chain seq x y z
N MET A 1 16.49 53.50 37.17
CA MET A 1 17.32 53.06 38.31
C MET A 1 17.70 51.62 38.04
N ALA A 2 18.99 51.30 38.09
CA ALA A 2 19.56 50.04 37.61
C ALA A 2 19.41 48.88 38.61
N ASP A 3 19.22 47.67 38.08
CA ASP A 3 19.61 46.39 38.70
C ASP A 3 20.76 45.82 37.84
N GLU A 4 21.85 45.41 38.49
CA GLU A 4 23.18 45.10 37.95
C GLU A 4 23.31 43.72 37.28
N ARG A 5 22.31 43.31 36.50
CA ARG A 5 22.45 42.21 35.55
C ARG A 5 21.90 42.68 34.22
N GLY A 6 22.80 43.06 33.31
CA GLY A 6 22.50 43.57 31.97
C GLY A 6 21.73 42.57 31.10
N LEU A 7 20.44 42.42 31.38
CA LEU A 7 19.46 41.72 30.57
C LEU A 7 18.72 42.77 29.73
N GLU A 8 19.24 43.05 28.54
CA GLU A 8 18.44 43.69 27.51
C GLU A 8 17.44 42.67 26.96
N VAL A 9 16.18 42.81 27.34
CA VAL A 9 15.07 42.16 26.64
C VAL A 9 14.84 42.95 25.35
N VAL A 10 15.47 42.49 24.27
CA VAL A 10 15.26 43.08 22.95
C VAL A 10 14.07 42.38 22.30
N VAL A 11 12.90 43.02 22.30
CA VAL A 11 11.79 42.66 21.42
C VAL A 11 12.01 43.40 20.10
N LEU A 12 12.44 42.71 19.05
CA LEU A 12 12.52 43.29 17.71
C LEU A 12 11.29 42.91 16.86
N PRO A 13 10.56 43.90 16.31
CA PRO A 13 9.63 43.69 15.21
C PRO A 13 10.42 43.50 13.91
N GLU A 14 9.95 42.56 13.08
CA GLU A 14 10.30 42.29 11.68
C GLU A 14 11.75 42.53 11.18
N SER A 15 12.36 41.42 10.72
CA SER A 15 13.43 41.35 9.71
C SER A 15 14.88 41.73 10.08
N ARG A 16 15.68 40.72 10.45
CA ARG A 16 16.98 40.34 9.86
C ARG A 16 17.70 39.36 10.79
N LEU A 17 17.70 38.09 10.42
CA LEU A 17 18.51 37.04 11.03
C LEU A 17 19.99 37.33 10.75
N LEU A 18 20.73 37.84 11.74
CA LEU A 18 22.19 37.85 11.72
C LEU A 18 22.68 36.47 12.17
N ILE A 19 22.76 35.54 11.22
CA ILE A 19 23.39 34.24 11.42
C ILE A 19 24.90 34.44 11.21
N SER A 20 25.71 34.05 12.18
CA SER A 20 27.17 34.00 12.05
C SER A 20 27.58 33.19 10.81
N GLU A 21 28.54 33.67 10.02
CA GLU A 21 29.02 32.97 8.80
C GLU A 21 29.44 31.52 9.07
N GLY A 22 29.96 31.22 10.27
CA GLY A 22 30.31 29.85 10.67
C GLY A 22 29.08 28.95 10.80
N THR A 23 27.99 29.46 11.36
CA THR A 23 26.73 28.72 11.50
C THR A 23 26.03 28.51 10.16
N LEU A 24 26.20 29.43 9.21
CA LEU A 24 25.75 29.25 7.82
C LEU A 24 26.57 28.18 7.08
N GLN A 25 27.88 28.12 7.30
CA GLN A 25 28.74 27.10 6.68
C GLN A 25 28.47 25.70 7.25
N ASP A 26 28.23 25.58 8.54
CA ASP A 26 27.89 24.30 9.18
C ASP A 26 26.47 23.84 8.80
N ALA A 27 25.49 24.75 8.76
CA ALA A 27 24.15 24.45 8.24
C ALA A 27 24.19 24.09 6.74
N ALA A 28 25.01 24.78 5.94
CA ALA A 28 25.21 24.45 4.53
C ALA A 28 25.88 23.07 4.36
N ARG A 29 26.86 22.73 5.20
CA ARG A 29 27.48 21.40 5.22
C ARG A 29 26.51 20.30 5.61
N ASP A 30 25.65 20.54 6.60
CA ASP A 30 24.61 19.58 7.02
C ASP A 30 23.52 19.42 5.95
N ILE A 31 23.12 20.52 5.29
CA ILE A 31 22.22 20.47 4.13
C ILE A 31 22.87 19.71 3.00
N GLN A 32 24.15 19.95 2.72
CA GLN A 32 24.88 19.30 1.62
C GLN A 32 25.15 17.82 1.92
N GLN A 33 25.46 17.44 3.16
CA GLN A 33 25.56 16.03 3.58
C GLN A 33 24.21 15.32 3.57
N ARG A 34 23.10 16.02 3.86
CA ARG A 34 21.75 15.49 3.68
C ARG A 34 21.41 15.35 2.19
N ASP A 35 21.80 16.30 1.36
CA ASP A 35 21.59 16.27 -0.10
C ASP A 35 22.43 15.18 -0.79
N ASP A 36 23.65 14.93 -0.30
CA ASP A 36 24.56 13.87 -0.76
C ASP A 36 24.08 12.49 -0.30
N LYS A 37 23.39 12.38 0.84
CA LYS A 37 22.66 11.15 1.22
C LYS A 37 21.35 10.95 0.44
N VAL A 38 20.81 12.00 -0.18
CA VAL A 38 19.60 11.95 -1.03
C VAL A 38 19.94 11.63 -2.51
N LYS A 39 21.20 11.83 -2.93
CA LYS A 39 21.73 11.41 -4.24
C LYS A 39 22.49 10.09 -4.07
N THR A 40 21.86 8.93 -4.25
CA THR A 40 21.57 8.40 -5.58
C THR A 40 20.44 7.36 -5.45
N LYS A 41 19.20 7.76 -5.73
CA LYS A 41 18.26 6.76 -6.27
C LYS A 41 18.93 6.23 -7.54
N PRO A 42 19.10 4.91 -7.72
CA PRO A 42 19.65 4.39 -8.95
C PRO A 42 18.82 5.00 -10.09
N VAL A 43 19.49 5.69 -11.01
CA VAL A 43 18.86 6.20 -12.23
C VAL A 43 18.46 4.96 -12.99
N GLY A 44 17.26 4.45 -12.69
CA GLY A 44 16.70 3.30 -13.36
C GLY A 44 16.68 3.59 -14.85
N ASN A 45 16.99 2.57 -15.64
CA ASN A 45 16.91 2.65 -17.09
C ASN A 45 15.61 3.32 -17.53
N MET A 46 15.67 4.08 -18.64
CA MET A 46 14.47 4.67 -19.23
C MET A 46 13.38 3.59 -19.37
N PRO A 47 12.13 3.89 -18.95
CA PRO A 47 11.08 2.89 -19.00
C PRO A 47 10.84 2.46 -20.45
N LEU A 48 10.65 1.14 -20.66
CA LEU A 48 10.39 0.55 -21.97
C LEU A 48 9.23 1.27 -22.70
N PHE A 49 8.18 1.62 -21.95
CA PHE A 49 7.07 2.44 -22.44
C PHE A 49 7.12 3.82 -21.82
N LYS A 50 7.09 4.88 -22.64
CA LYS A 50 7.01 6.27 -22.16
C LYS A 50 5.59 6.65 -21.72
N ASN A 51 4.56 6.02 -22.31
CA ASN A 51 3.16 6.34 -22.04
C ASN A 51 2.76 5.84 -20.64
N VAL A 52 2.34 6.77 -19.76
CA VAL A 52 1.92 6.48 -18.39
C VAL A 52 0.73 5.52 -18.33
N TYR A 53 -0.23 5.62 -19.25
CA TYR A 53 -1.41 4.76 -19.27
C TYR A 53 -1.02 3.30 -19.52
N VAL A 54 -0.05 3.06 -20.41
CA VAL A 54 0.45 1.71 -20.71
C VAL A 54 1.21 1.15 -19.49
N ARG A 55 2.06 1.96 -18.87
CA ARG A 55 2.82 1.54 -17.68
C ARG A 55 1.91 1.15 -16.52
N GLU A 56 0.90 1.98 -16.24
CA GLU A 56 -0.05 1.74 -15.16
C GLU A 56 -0.99 0.58 -15.49
N PHE A 57 -1.41 0.43 -16.74
CA PHE A 57 -2.15 -0.74 -17.20
C PHE A 57 -1.37 -2.03 -16.92
N LEU A 58 -0.09 -2.10 -17.32
CA LEU A 58 0.73 -3.30 -17.10
C LEU A 58 0.94 -3.59 -15.61
N ALA A 59 1.12 -2.55 -14.79
CA ALA A 59 1.26 -2.69 -13.35
C ALA A 59 -0.02 -3.21 -12.68
N GLU A 60 -1.17 -2.63 -12.99
CA GLU A 60 -2.47 -3.07 -12.46
C GLU A 60 -2.83 -4.48 -12.95
N PHE A 61 -2.55 -4.79 -14.22
CA PHE A 61 -2.73 -6.12 -14.77
C PHE A 61 -1.91 -7.15 -13.98
N LEU A 62 -0.60 -6.90 -13.81
CA LEU A 62 0.29 -7.84 -13.15
C LEU A 62 -0.02 -7.95 -11.64
N GLY A 63 -0.34 -6.85 -10.97
CA GLY A 63 -0.71 -6.88 -9.56
C GLY A 63 -2.02 -7.65 -9.32
N THR A 64 -3.05 -7.45 -10.16
CA THR A 64 -4.31 -8.20 -10.04
C THR A 64 -4.14 -9.66 -10.48
N PHE A 65 -3.26 -9.94 -11.44
CA PHE A 65 -2.84 -11.31 -11.76
C PHE A 65 -2.24 -12.01 -10.53
N ILE A 66 -1.27 -11.38 -9.85
CA ILE A 66 -0.66 -11.93 -8.63
C ILE A 66 -1.68 -12.13 -7.51
N LEU A 67 -2.61 -11.19 -7.34
CA LEU A 67 -3.74 -11.34 -6.42
C LEU A 67 -4.54 -12.61 -6.72
N ILE A 68 -4.87 -12.87 -7.98
CA ILE A 68 -5.61 -14.08 -8.36
C ILE A 68 -4.77 -15.34 -8.21
N ILE A 69 -3.48 -15.33 -8.59
CA ILE A 69 -2.62 -16.51 -8.47
C ILE A 69 -2.55 -17.01 -7.03
N PHE A 70 -2.22 -16.14 -6.07
CA PHE A 70 -2.11 -16.58 -4.69
C PHE A 70 -3.47 -16.78 -4.02
N GLY A 71 -4.44 -15.90 -4.30
CA GLY A 71 -5.77 -16.00 -3.71
C GLY A 71 -6.53 -17.25 -4.17
N ASN A 72 -6.72 -17.42 -5.48
CA ASN A 72 -7.41 -18.59 -6.01
C ASN A 72 -6.56 -19.87 -5.88
N GLY A 73 -5.22 -19.76 -5.87
CA GLY A 73 -4.35 -20.89 -5.56
C GLY A 73 -4.59 -21.47 -4.16
N ALA A 74 -4.70 -20.60 -3.14
CA ALA A 74 -5.03 -21.03 -1.79
C ALA A 74 -6.41 -21.72 -1.72
N VAL A 75 -7.41 -21.21 -2.45
CA VAL A 75 -8.73 -21.86 -2.52
C VAL A 75 -8.65 -23.20 -3.27
N ALA A 76 -7.94 -23.26 -4.39
CA ALA A 76 -7.74 -24.49 -5.16
C ALA A 76 -7.09 -25.57 -4.30
N GLU A 77 -6.06 -25.21 -3.53
CA GLU A 77 -5.39 -26.12 -2.60
C GLU A 77 -6.36 -26.70 -1.57
N VAL A 78 -7.18 -25.86 -0.91
CA VAL A 78 -8.18 -26.34 0.06
C VAL A 78 -9.24 -27.22 -0.59
N VAL A 79 -9.87 -26.75 -1.67
CA VAL A 79 -10.99 -27.45 -2.31
C VAL A 79 -10.55 -28.80 -2.88
N LEU A 80 -9.43 -28.82 -3.59
CA LEU A 80 -8.98 -30.02 -4.31
C LEU A 80 -8.30 -31.05 -3.39
N SER A 81 -7.74 -30.62 -2.25
CA SER A 81 -7.13 -31.52 -1.25
C SER A 81 -8.13 -32.13 -0.26
N ALA A 82 -9.25 -31.45 0.02
CA ALA A 82 -10.20 -31.85 1.06
C ALA A 82 -10.85 -33.23 0.84
N LYS A 83 -11.06 -33.63 -0.42
CA LYS A 83 -11.68 -34.93 -0.77
C LYS A 83 -10.69 -35.99 -1.27
N THR A 84 -9.43 -35.61 -1.52
CA THR A 84 -8.39 -36.51 -2.04
C THR A 84 -7.51 -37.08 -0.94
N ASN A 85 -7.30 -36.36 0.16
CA ASN A 85 -6.47 -36.81 1.25
C ASN A 85 -7.27 -37.64 2.27
N LYS A 86 -6.93 -38.93 2.42
CA LYS A 86 -7.54 -39.87 3.39
C LYS A 86 -7.26 -39.51 4.87
N GLY A 87 -6.61 -38.38 5.17
CA GLY A 87 -6.16 -37.98 6.51
C GLY A 87 -6.68 -36.62 7.02
N GLY A 88 -7.64 -35.99 6.34
CA GLY A 88 -8.12 -34.63 6.66
C GLY A 88 -7.31 -33.54 5.94
N SER A 89 -7.89 -32.34 5.79
CA SER A 89 -7.21 -31.22 5.15
C SER A 89 -6.19 -30.58 6.08
N VAL A 90 -4.96 -30.39 5.61
CA VAL A 90 -3.94 -29.58 6.32
C VAL A 90 -4.31 -28.08 6.29
N ASN A 91 -5.15 -27.69 5.33
CA ASN A 91 -5.53 -26.31 5.04
C ASN A 91 -7.05 -26.13 5.08
N ASP A 92 -7.53 -25.08 5.74
CA ASP A 92 -8.95 -24.79 5.95
C ASP A 92 -9.29 -23.33 5.58
N PHE A 93 -10.46 -22.85 6.01
CA PHE A 93 -10.88 -21.47 5.76
C PHE A 93 -9.87 -20.43 6.29
N PHE A 94 -9.14 -20.72 7.36
CA PHE A 94 -8.10 -19.83 7.88
C PHE A 94 -6.95 -19.65 6.87
N SER A 95 -6.48 -20.76 6.27
CA SER A 95 -5.42 -20.71 5.25
C SER A 95 -5.81 -19.86 4.02
N ILE A 96 -7.07 -19.92 3.59
CA ILE A 96 -7.59 -19.10 2.48
C ILE A 96 -7.49 -17.61 2.82
N ASN A 97 -7.87 -17.22 4.04
CA ASN A 97 -7.85 -15.82 4.48
C ASN A 97 -6.44 -15.24 4.61
N ILE A 98 -5.48 -16.06 5.06
CA ILE A 98 -4.07 -15.68 5.08
C ILE A 98 -3.52 -15.59 3.65
N GLY A 99 -3.83 -16.58 2.81
CA GLY A 99 -3.44 -16.61 1.40
C GLY A 99 -3.90 -15.38 0.63
N TYR A 100 -5.16 -14.97 0.79
CA TYR A 100 -5.71 -13.76 0.16
C TYR A 100 -5.08 -12.47 0.67
N GLY A 101 -4.79 -12.37 1.97
CA GLY A 101 -4.07 -11.21 2.52
C GLY A 101 -2.66 -11.08 1.94
N LEU A 102 -1.92 -12.19 1.89
CA LEU A 102 -0.60 -12.23 1.26
C LEU A 102 -0.67 -11.93 -0.25
N ALA A 103 -1.69 -12.44 -0.94
CA ALA A 103 -1.93 -12.18 -2.35
C ALA A 103 -2.07 -10.68 -2.65
N VAL A 104 -2.85 -9.96 -1.82
CA VAL A 104 -2.98 -8.50 -1.94
C VAL A 104 -1.66 -7.82 -1.62
N ALA A 105 -0.97 -8.18 -0.53
CA ALA A 105 0.29 -7.56 -0.16
C ALA A 105 1.33 -7.67 -1.30
N PHE A 106 1.54 -8.86 -1.85
CA PHE A 106 2.47 -9.07 -2.95
C PHE A 106 2.00 -8.41 -4.25
N GLY A 107 0.70 -8.43 -4.57
CA GLY A 107 0.17 -7.69 -5.71
C GLY A 107 0.48 -6.19 -5.62
N VAL A 108 0.29 -5.60 -4.42
CA VAL A 108 0.57 -4.18 -4.19
C VAL A 108 2.08 -3.91 -4.23
N TYR A 109 2.94 -4.82 -3.73
CA TYR A 109 4.39 -4.67 -3.90
C TYR A 109 4.81 -4.66 -5.37
N VAL A 110 4.21 -5.51 -6.19
CA VAL A 110 4.52 -5.62 -7.61
C VAL A 110 4.07 -4.38 -8.40
N ALA A 111 2.89 -3.84 -8.10
CA ALA A 111 2.29 -2.74 -8.87
C ALA A 111 2.55 -1.34 -8.26
N GLY A 112 2.78 -1.26 -6.96
CA GLY A 112 2.67 -0.04 -6.15
C GLY A 112 3.60 1.08 -6.57
N GLY A 113 4.83 0.76 -6.96
CA GLY A 113 5.81 1.75 -7.43
C GLY A 113 5.47 2.41 -8.78
N VAL A 114 4.55 1.84 -9.55
CA VAL A 114 4.19 2.31 -10.90
C VAL A 114 2.78 2.89 -10.94
N SER A 115 1.78 2.12 -10.48
CA SER A 115 0.36 2.53 -10.55
C SER A 115 -0.23 3.00 -9.22
N GLY A 116 0.47 2.76 -8.11
CA GLY A 116 -0.08 2.86 -6.75
C GLY A 116 -0.74 1.57 -6.27
N GLY A 117 -0.84 0.53 -7.12
CA GLY A 117 -1.31 -0.80 -6.74
C GLY A 117 -2.76 -0.82 -6.24
N HIS A 118 -3.71 -0.35 -7.04
CA HIS A 118 -5.12 -0.37 -6.64
C HIS A 118 -5.71 -1.78 -6.67
N LEU A 119 -5.44 -2.51 -7.75
CA LEU A 119 -5.81 -3.91 -8.01
C LEU A 119 -7.31 -4.24 -7.91
N ASN A 120 -8.13 -3.20 -7.77
CA ASN A 120 -9.53 -3.26 -7.40
C ASN A 120 -10.29 -2.09 -8.05
N PRO A 121 -11.31 -2.38 -8.88
CA PRO A 121 -12.16 -1.36 -9.50
C PRO A 121 -12.83 -0.42 -8.49
N ALA A 122 -13.27 -0.94 -7.34
CA ALA A 122 -13.94 -0.16 -6.30
C ALA A 122 -12.98 0.84 -5.63
N VAL A 123 -11.75 0.41 -5.31
CA VAL A 123 -10.69 1.28 -4.78
C VAL A 123 -10.30 2.34 -5.81
N SER A 124 -10.17 1.95 -7.08
CA SER A 124 -9.85 2.88 -8.18
C SER A 124 -10.92 3.95 -8.35
N LEU A 125 -12.19 3.58 -8.26
CA LEU A 125 -13.31 4.53 -8.29
C LEU A 125 -13.27 5.48 -7.09
N ALA A 126 -13.09 4.94 -5.88
CA ALA A 126 -13.03 5.76 -4.68
C ALA A 126 -11.86 6.76 -4.74
N PHE A 127 -10.68 6.35 -5.21
CA PHE A 127 -9.57 7.26 -5.43
C PHE A 127 -9.83 8.29 -6.53
N ALA A 128 -10.58 7.95 -7.58
CA ALA A 128 -10.99 8.93 -8.59
C ALA A 128 -11.93 10.00 -8.00
N VAL A 129 -12.92 9.60 -7.21
CA VAL A 129 -13.83 10.52 -6.49
C VAL A 129 -13.06 11.41 -5.51
N LEU A 130 -12.07 10.84 -4.82
CA LEU A 130 -11.19 11.57 -3.91
C LEU A 130 -10.14 12.44 -4.62
N LYS A 131 -10.14 12.48 -5.96
CA LYS A 131 -9.14 13.18 -6.81
C LYS A 131 -7.70 12.68 -6.60
N LYS A 132 -7.52 11.48 -6.03
CA LYS A 132 -6.23 10.77 -5.93
C LYS A 132 -5.89 9.99 -7.21
N LEU A 133 -6.88 9.70 -8.05
CA LEU A 133 -6.71 9.16 -9.41
C LEU A 133 -7.38 10.09 -10.44
N LYS A 134 -6.72 10.34 -11.58
CA LYS A 134 -7.37 11.08 -12.68
C LYS A 134 -8.49 10.24 -13.29
N TRP A 135 -9.69 10.79 -13.45
CA TRP A 135 -10.84 10.09 -14.05
C TRP A 135 -10.55 9.41 -15.39
N ARG A 136 -9.71 10.00 -16.24
CA ARG A 136 -9.30 9.40 -17.54
C ARG A 136 -8.51 8.09 -17.39
N LYS A 137 -7.89 7.85 -16.24
CA LYS A 137 -7.15 6.61 -15.94
C LYS A 137 -8.05 5.50 -15.40
N LEU A 138 -9.21 5.85 -14.83
CA LEU A 138 -10.14 4.88 -14.24
C LEU A 138 -10.50 3.71 -15.18
N PRO A 139 -10.93 3.93 -16.45
CA PRO A 139 -11.23 2.82 -17.34
C PRO A 139 -10.00 1.97 -17.69
N VAL A 140 -8.81 2.58 -17.73
CA VAL A 140 -7.54 1.86 -17.99
C VAL A 140 -7.20 0.93 -16.83
N TYR A 141 -7.36 1.41 -15.59
CA TYR A 141 -7.16 0.60 -14.38
C TYR A 141 -8.16 -0.55 -14.32
N MET A 142 -9.46 -0.26 -14.49
CA MET A 142 -10.50 -1.29 -14.45
C MET A 142 -10.27 -2.37 -15.50
N LEU A 143 -9.99 -1.98 -16.76
CA LEU A 143 -9.71 -2.93 -17.83
C LEU A 143 -8.49 -3.81 -17.51
N ALA A 144 -7.39 -3.21 -17.03
CA ALA A 144 -6.20 -3.95 -16.62
C ALA A 144 -6.50 -4.99 -15.53
N GLN A 145 -7.24 -4.57 -14.50
CA GLN A 145 -7.60 -5.43 -13.37
C GLN A 145 -8.49 -6.60 -13.80
N TYR A 146 -9.52 -6.36 -14.62
CA TYR A 146 -10.40 -7.42 -15.12
C TYR A 146 -9.64 -8.43 -15.99
N ILE A 147 -8.78 -7.96 -16.91
CA ILE A 147 -7.98 -8.85 -17.76
C ILE A 147 -6.94 -9.60 -16.91
N GLY A 148 -6.29 -8.94 -15.95
CA GLY A 148 -5.33 -9.56 -15.03
C GLY A 148 -5.98 -10.69 -14.23
N ALA A 149 -7.20 -10.46 -13.73
CA ALA A 149 -7.93 -11.47 -12.99
C ALA A 149 -8.39 -12.65 -13.86
N TRP A 150 -8.82 -12.37 -15.08
CA TRP A 150 -9.20 -13.39 -16.07
C TRP A 150 -7.99 -14.27 -16.44
N VAL A 151 -6.84 -13.66 -16.76
CA VAL A 151 -5.61 -14.40 -17.10
C VAL A 151 -5.08 -15.19 -15.90
N GLY A 152 -5.12 -14.62 -14.70
CA GLY A 152 -4.75 -15.33 -13.48
C GLY A 152 -5.61 -16.58 -13.27
N SER A 153 -6.90 -16.50 -13.58
CA SER A 153 -7.81 -17.66 -13.48
C SER A 153 -7.47 -18.75 -14.50
N ALA A 154 -7.10 -18.36 -15.72
CA ALA A 154 -6.63 -19.30 -16.73
C ALA A 154 -5.37 -20.05 -16.30
N VAL A 155 -4.42 -19.35 -15.68
CA VAL A 155 -3.19 -19.96 -15.15
C VAL A 155 -3.49 -20.88 -13.97
N ILE A 156 -4.39 -20.50 -13.06
CA ILE A 156 -4.79 -21.39 -11.96
C ILE A 156 -5.43 -22.68 -12.49
N LEU A 157 -6.33 -22.58 -13.47
CA LEU A 157 -6.90 -23.76 -14.09
C LEU A 157 -5.82 -24.64 -14.73
N MET A 158 -4.85 -24.04 -15.43
CA MET A 158 -3.76 -24.77 -16.06
C MET A 158 -2.88 -25.51 -15.04
N ILE A 159 -2.49 -24.83 -13.96
CA ILE A 159 -1.61 -25.40 -12.93
C ILE A 159 -2.31 -26.53 -12.16
N TYR A 160 -3.60 -26.35 -11.82
CA TYR A 160 -4.38 -27.32 -11.06
C TYR A 160 -5.18 -28.29 -11.95
N TYR A 161 -4.90 -28.37 -13.26
CA TYR A 161 -5.73 -29.11 -14.21
C TYR A 161 -5.88 -30.60 -13.83
N ASP A 162 -4.78 -31.27 -13.48
CA ASP A 162 -4.79 -32.68 -13.11
C ASP A 162 -5.50 -32.93 -11.77
N ALA A 163 -5.25 -32.07 -10.78
CA ALA A 163 -5.90 -32.14 -9.48
C ALA A 163 -7.41 -31.91 -9.58
N LEU A 164 -7.82 -30.96 -10.42
CA LEU A 164 -9.22 -30.69 -10.71
C LEU A 164 -9.87 -31.88 -11.43
N THR A 165 -9.24 -32.42 -12.47
CA THR A 165 -9.76 -33.57 -13.21
C THR A 165 -9.90 -34.79 -12.30
N HIS A 166 -8.92 -35.04 -11.44
CA HIS A 166 -9.01 -36.12 -10.46
C HIS A 166 -10.15 -35.90 -9.46
N HIS A 167 -10.33 -34.68 -8.94
CA HIS A 167 -11.44 -34.34 -8.07
C HIS A 167 -12.81 -34.53 -8.75
N GLU A 168 -12.95 -34.16 -10.02
CA GLU A 168 -14.17 -34.36 -10.83
C GLU A 168 -14.49 -35.86 -10.98
N VAL A 169 -13.47 -36.70 -11.20
CA VAL A 169 -13.64 -38.17 -11.26
C VAL A 169 -14.09 -38.74 -9.92
N VAL A 170 -13.46 -38.32 -8.81
CA VAL A 170 -13.81 -38.80 -7.45
C VAL A 170 -15.22 -38.38 -7.04
N THR A 171 -15.63 -37.17 -7.40
CA THR A 171 -16.95 -36.63 -7.04
C THR A 171 -18.04 -36.94 -8.05
N GLY A 172 -17.69 -37.46 -9.23
CA GLY A 172 -18.63 -37.72 -10.32
C GLY A 172 -19.26 -36.46 -10.92
N THR A 173 -18.70 -35.28 -10.65
CA THR A 173 -19.26 -33.99 -11.06
C THR A 173 -18.23 -33.21 -11.88
N PHE A 174 -18.44 -33.12 -13.19
CA PHE A 174 -17.62 -32.29 -14.07
C PHE A 174 -17.99 -30.81 -13.88
N ARG A 175 -16.99 -29.95 -13.63
CA ARG A 175 -17.15 -28.49 -13.51
C ARG A 175 -18.33 -28.11 -12.60
N GLY A 176 -18.37 -28.74 -11.44
CA GLY A 176 -19.42 -28.54 -10.43
C GLY A 176 -19.36 -27.19 -9.72
N ASN A 177 -20.40 -26.91 -8.93
CA ASN A 177 -20.50 -25.73 -8.07
C ASN A 177 -19.31 -25.64 -7.08
N ASP A 178 -18.95 -26.78 -6.47
CA ASP A 178 -17.84 -26.86 -5.51
C ASP A 178 -16.50 -26.40 -6.10
N THR A 179 -16.23 -26.73 -7.36
CA THR A 179 -15.02 -26.31 -8.07
C THR A 179 -15.13 -24.91 -8.68
N ALA A 180 -16.33 -24.41 -8.97
CA ALA A 180 -16.53 -23.04 -9.42
C ALA A 180 -16.06 -22.03 -8.35
N GLY A 181 -16.27 -22.37 -7.07
CA GLY A 181 -15.86 -21.58 -5.90
C GLY A 181 -14.36 -21.35 -5.75
N ILE A 182 -13.53 -22.10 -6.49
CA ILE A 182 -12.08 -21.85 -6.59
C ILE A 182 -11.80 -20.48 -7.22
N PHE A 183 -12.64 -20.06 -8.16
CA PHE A 183 -12.35 -18.93 -9.03
C PHE A 183 -13.08 -17.65 -8.61
N ALA A 184 -14.37 -17.76 -8.28
CA ALA A 184 -15.24 -16.65 -7.92
C ALA A 184 -16.00 -16.97 -6.62
N SER A 185 -16.54 -15.94 -5.96
CA SER A 185 -17.25 -16.13 -4.70
C SER A 185 -18.69 -16.60 -4.95
N TYR A 186 -19.28 -17.35 -4.03
CA TYR A 186 -20.69 -17.73 -4.13
C TYR A 186 -21.37 -17.58 -2.76
N PRO A 187 -22.66 -17.22 -2.72
CA PRO A 187 -23.36 -16.99 -1.47
C PRO A 187 -23.67 -18.32 -0.79
N GLN A 188 -23.63 -18.34 0.54
CA GLN A 188 -24.15 -19.47 1.32
C GLN A 188 -25.65 -19.69 1.03
N GLU A 189 -26.12 -20.91 1.23
CA GLU A 189 -27.50 -21.28 0.87
C GLU A 189 -28.58 -20.48 1.61
N PHE A 190 -28.28 -20.03 2.84
CA PHE A 190 -29.17 -19.22 3.65
C PHE A 190 -29.14 -17.73 3.30
N LEU A 191 -28.17 -17.27 2.50
CA LEU A 191 -27.95 -15.85 2.28
C LEU A 191 -28.95 -15.29 1.26
N THR A 192 -29.66 -14.24 1.66
CA THR A 192 -30.54 -13.48 0.77
C THR A 192 -29.74 -12.47 -0.05
N TRP A 193 -30.29 -12.05 -1.20
CA TRP A 193 -29.64 -11.04 -2.04
C TRP A 193 -29.42 -9.71 -1.28
N GLY A 194 -30.37 -9.33 -0.42
CA GLY A 194 -30.30 -8.09 0.36
C GLY A 194 -29.19 -8.12 1.40
N ASN A 195 -29.09 -9.20 2.18
CA ASN A 195 -28.00 -9.36 3.15
C ASN A 195 -26.66 -9.55 2.47
N GLY A 196 -26.59 -10.25 1.33
CA GLY A 196 -25.35 -10.36 0.56
C GLY A 196 -24.87 -9.03 0.00
N LEU A 197 -25.78 -8.16 -0.44
CA LEU A 197 -25.44 -6.80 -0.84
C LEU A 197 -24.93 -5.97 0.34
N ALA A 198 -25.60 -6.04 1.49
CA ALA A 198 -25.17 -5.34 2.70
C ALA A 198 -23.79 -5.80 3.18
N ASP A 199 -23.53 -7.11 3.16
CA ASP A 199 -22.24 -7.72 3.48
C ASP A 199 -21.11 -7.18 2.59
N GLN A 200 -21.33 -7.14 1.27
CA GLN A 200 -20.33 -6.63 0.32
C GLN A 200 -20.09 -5.12 0.41
N ILE A 201 -21.14 -4.35 0.72
CA ILE A 201 -21.01 -2.91 1.00
C ILE A 201 -20.17 -2.72 2.26
N PHE A 202 -20.50 -3.42 3.34
CA PHE A 202 -19.85 -3.22 4.63
C PHE A 202 -18.39 -3.68 4.63
N GLY A 203 -18.10 -4.87 4.08
CA GLY A 203 -16.72 -5.36 3.96
C GLY A 203 -15.84 -4.43 3.13
N THR A 204 -16.37 -3.89 2.01
CA THR A 204 -15.60 -2.97 1.16
C THR A 204 -15.49 -1.56 1.77
N MET A 205 -16.46 -1.14 2.56
CA MET A 205 -16.37 0.09 3.36
C MET A 205 -15.20 0.01 4.35
N LEU A 206 -15.07 -1.10 5.08
CA LEU A 206 -13.96 -1.34 6.01
C LEU A 206 -12.62 -1.37 5.26
N LEU A 207 -12.57 -2.03 4.10
CA LEU A 207 -11.39 -2.04 3.24
C LEU A 207 -10.95 -0.62 2.87
N MET A 208 -11.87 0.19 2.33
CA MET A 208 -11.51 1.54 1.87
C MET A 208 -11.14 2.45 3.05
N LEU A 209 -11.84 2.33 4.18
CA LEU A 209 -11.50 3.06 5.41
C LEU A 209 -10.07 2.74 5.86
N GLY A 210 -9.71 1.45 5.93
CA GLY A 210 -8.37 1.01 6.32
C GLY A 210 -7.29 1.46 5.32
N ILE A 211 -7.54 1.35 4.01
CA ILE A 211 -6.62 1.85 2.98
C ILE A 211 -6.37 3.35 3.17
N LEU A 212 -7.42 4.15 3.39
CA LEU A 212 -7.25 5.58 3.62
C LEU A 212 -6.49 5.88 4.91
N ALA A 213 -6.80 5.16 6.00
CA ALA A 213 -6.09 5.31 7.27
C ALA A 213 -4.59 5.00 7.15
N LEU A 214 -4.22 3.97 6.39
CA LEU A 214 -2.84 3.53 6.18
C LEU A 214 -2.06 4.42 5.19
N THR A 215 -2.76 5.09 4.27
CA THR A 215 -2.15 5.92 3.22
C THR A 215 -2.26 7.42 3.46
N ASP A 216 -2.93 7.86 4.54
CA ASP A 216 -2.94 9.26 4.96
C ASP A 216 -1.64 9.58 5.72
N GLU A 217 -0.77 10.38 5.12
CA GLU A 217 0.52 10.80 5.68
C GLU A 217 0.37 11.64 6.96
N ARG A 218 -0.84 12.14 7.26
CA ARG A 218 -1.16 12.91 8.48
C ARG A 218 -1.55 12.03 9.66
N ASN A 219 -1.91 10.76 9.41
CA ASN A 219 -2.33 9.82 10.44
C ASN A 219 -1.11 9.08 11.03
N SER A 220 -1.24 7.80 11.41
CA SER A 220 -0.14 6.98 11.90
C SER A 220 1.06 6.86 10.95
N ASN A 221 0.87 7.20 9.66
CA ASN A 221 1.90 7.30 8.62
C ASN A 221 2.99 6.20 8.71
N PRO A 222 2.60 4.92 8.61
CA PRO A 222 3.57 3.82 8.63
C PRO A 222 4.58 3.97 7.49
N GLN A 223 5.77 3.37 7.66
CA GLN A 223 6.79 3.37 6.62
C GLN A 223 6.21 2.86 5.29
N LYS A 224 6.46 3.57 4.19
CA LYS A 224 5.85 3.28 2.87
C LYS A 224 6.08 1.84 2.40
N GLY A 225 7.23 1.25 2.75
CA GLY A 225 7.53 -0.14 2.45
C GLY A 225 6.68 -1.16 3.21
N VAL A 226 6.10 -0.80 4.36
CA VAL A 226 5.30 -1.71 5.21
C VAL A 226 3.80 -1.65 4.87
N VAL A 227 3.34 -0.57 4.23
CA VAL A 227 1.93 -0.36 3.85
C VAL A 227 1.31 -1.57 3.12
N PRO A 228 1.97 -2.21 2.13
CA PRO A 228 1.37 -3.36 1.43
C PRO A 228 1.07 -4.55 2.36
N ILE A 229 1.94 -4.81 3.34
CA ILE A 229 1.70 -5.87 4.35
C ILE A 229 0.49 -5.52 5.21
N LEU A 230 0.38 -4.27 5.67
CA LEU A 230 -0.75 -3.84 6.50
C LEU A 230 -2.08 -3.89 5.74
N VAL A 231 -2.07 -3.56 4.44
CA VAL A 231 -3.24 -3.73 3.56
C VAL A 231 -3.59 -5.22 3.41
N GLY A 232 -2.58 -6.10 3.27
CA GLY A 232 -2.81 -7.55 3.27
C GLY A 232 -3.43 -8.07 4.56
N LEU A 233 -2.92 -7.62 5.72
CA LEU A 233 -3.49 -7.98 7.03
C LEU A 233 -4.91 -7.44 7.21
N LEU A 234 -5.22 -6.25 6.70
CA LEU A 234 -6.59 -5.72 6.66
C LEU A 234 -7.53 -6.65 5.87
N ILE A 235 -7.09 -7.16 4.72
CA ILE A 235 -7.86 -8.11 3.92
C ILE A 235 -8.06 -9.42 4.68
N THR A 236 -7.01 -9.95 5.32
CA THR A 236 -7.13 -11.14 6.18
C THR A 236 -8.13 -10.92 7.31
N ALA A 237 -8.09 -9.79 7.99
CA ALA A 237 -9.01 -9.47 9.07
C ALA A 237 -10.47 -9.42 8.59
N ILE A 238 -10.72 -8.84 7.41
CA ILE A 238 -12.04 -8.82 6.78
C ILE A 238 -12.49 -10.25 6.44
N GLY A 239 -11.62 -11.05 5.83
CA GLY A 239 -11.94 -12.42 5.45
C GLY A 239 -12.25 -13.33 6.64
N LEU A 240 -11.48 -13.23 7.71
CA LEU A 240 -11.72 -13.97 8.96
C LEU A 240 -13.02 -13.56 9.67
N SER A 241 -13.47 -12.31 9.49
CA SER A 241 -14.63 -11.77 10.20
C SER A 241 -15.93 -11.85 9.40
N PHE A 242 -15.87 -11.70 8.08
CA PHE A 242 -17.04 -11.56 7.21
C PHE A 242 -17.05 -12.56 6.04
N GLY A 243 -16.10 -13.49 6.01
CA GLY A 243 -15.94 -14.34 4.85
C GLY A 243 -16.93 -15.49 4.71
N PHE A 244 -17.61 -15.89 5.79
CA PHE A 244 -18.51 -17.05 5.77
C PHE A 244 -19.72 -16.85 4.85
N ASN A 245 -20.35 -15.67 4.87
CA ASN A 245 -21.59 -15.41 4.16
C ASN A 245 -21.46 -15.59 2.64
N CYS A 246 -20.42 -15.02 2.03
CA CYS A 246 -20.28 -15.03 0.58
C CYS A 246 -18.84 -14.89 0.06
N GLY A 247 -17.84 -15.21 0.90
CA GLY A 247 -16.44 -15.27 0.50
C GLY A 247 -15.75 -13.92 0.31
N TYR A 248 -16.31 -12.84 0.89
CA TYR A 248 -15.70 -11.50 0.98
C TYR A 248 -15.00 -11.01 -0.31
N PRO A 249 -15.60 -11.10 -1.52
CA PRO A 249 -14.87 -10.72 -2.73
C PRO A 249 -14.36 -9.28 -2.69
N ILE A 250 -15.15 -8.31 -2.18
CA ILE A 250 -14.79 -6.89 -1.90
C ILE A 250 -14.01 -6.16 -3.03
N ASN A 251 -14.01 -6.75 -4.22
CA ASN A 251 -13.22 -6.39 -5.38
C ASN A 251 -13.93 -6.93 -6.62
N PRO A 252 -14.51 -6.04 -7.45
CA PRO A 252 -15.23 -6.44 -8.65
C PRO A 252 -14.39 -7.22 -9.67
N ALA A 253 -13.10 -6.90 -9.82
CA ALA A 253 -12.21 -7.61 -10.76
C ALA A 253 -11.86 -9.01 -10.28
N ARG A 254 -11.64 -9.17 -8.97
CA ARG A 254 -11.37 -10.46 -8.31
C ARG A 254 -12.52 -11.46 -8.45
N ASP A 255 -13.72 -10.99 -8.79
CA ASP A 255 -14.90 -11.85 -8.90
C ASP A 255 -15.41 -11.96 -10.34
N LEU A 256 -15.67 -10.84 -11.04
CA LEU A 256 -16.24 -10.88 -12.39
C LEU A 256 -15.27 -11.44 -13.44
N GLY A 257 -13.98 -11.11 -13.37
CA GLY A 257 -12.97 -11.64 -14.30
C GLY A 257 -12.93 -13.18 -14.27
N PRO A 258 -12.77 -13.80 -13.09
CA PRO A 258 -12.81 -15.25 -12.94
C PRO A 258 -14.18 -15.89 -13.30
N ARG A 259 -15.31 -15.21 -13.09
CA ARG A 259 -16.63 -15.72 -13.57
C ARG A 259 -16.71 -15.81 -15.08
N ILE A 260 -16.27 -14.77 -15.77
CA ILE A 260 -16.24 -14.75 -17.24
C ILE A 260 -15.35 -15.89 -17.73
N PHE A 261 -14.18 -16.08 -17.11
CA PHE A 261 -13.28 -17.17 -17.44
C PHE A 261 -13.94 -18.54 -17.23
N THR A 262 -14.47 -18.81 -16.05
CA THR A 262 -15.08 -20.13 -15.73
C THR A 262 -16.27 -20.45 -16.61
N ALA A 263 -17.09 -19.46 -16.98
CA ALA A 263 -18.18 -19.66 -17.93
C ALA A 263 -17.70 -20.14 -19.30
N MET A 264 -16.54 -19.65 -19.76
CA MET A 264 -15.90 -20.10 -21.00
C MET A 264 -15.15 -21.43 -20.84
N ALA A 265 -14.69 -21.74 -19.63
CA ALA A 265 -13.82 -22.88 -19.32
C ALA A 265 -14.58 -24.16 -18.88
N GLY A 266 -15.86 -24.28 -19.23
CA GLY A 266 -16.64 -25.50 -19.05
C GLY A 266 -17.71 -25.47 -17.96
N TRP A 267 -17.75 -24.43 -17.10
CA TRP A 267 -18.86 -24.26 -16.13
C TRP A 267 -20.14 -23.68 -16.76
N GLY A 268 -20.07 -23.25 -18.03
CA GLY A 268 -21.22 -22.75 -18.78
C GLY A 268 -21.86 -21.52 -18.12
N ALA A 269 -23.19 -21.45 -18.12
CA ALA A 269 -23.91 -20.30 -17.55
C ALA A 269 -23.93 -20.27 -16.01
N TYR A 270 -23.44 -21.33 -15.33
CA TYR A 270 -23.55 -21.46 -13.88
C TYR A 270 -23.04 -20.23 -13.10
N PRO A 271 -21.83 -19.67 -13.38
CA PRO A 271 -21.29 -18.54 -12.61
C PRO A 271 -22.17 -17.28 -12.62
N PHE A 272 -23.08 -17.15 -13.58
CA PHE A 272 -23.99 -16.01 -13.77
C PHE A 272 -25.44 -16.32 -13.39
N ASN A 273 -25.81 -17.59 -13.23
CA ASN A 273 -27.15 -18.05 -12.89
C ASN A 273 -27.16 -18.77 -11.53
N VAL A 274 -26.44 -18.20 -10.55
CA VAL A 274 -26.44 -18.72 -9.19
C VAL A 274 -27.58 -18.08 -8.41
N ARG A 275 -28.52 -18.94 -7.97
CA ARG A 275 -29.76 -18.60 -7.26
C ARG A 275 -30.74 -17.82 -8.14
N ASN A 276 -31.97 -17.64 -7.65
CA ASN A 276 -33.05 -16.94 -8.37
C ASN A 276 -32.80 -15.42 -8.59
N PHE A 277 -31.69 -14.88 -8.07
CA PHE A 277 -31.35 -13.45 -8.15
C PHE A 277 -30.04 -13.16 -8.90
N ASN A 278 -29.40 -14.19 -9.48
CA ASN A 278 -28.17 -14.08 -10.25
C ASN A 278 -27.03 -13.38 -9.50
N TRP A 279 -26.39 -14.08 -8.56
CA TRP A 279 -25.39 -13.51 -7.63
C TRP A 279 -24.32 -12.57 -8.22
N PHE A 280 -23.90 -12.75 -9.48
CA PHE A 280 -22.76 -12.07 -10.10
C PHE A 280 -22.75 -10.53 -9.96
N TRP A 281 -23.91 -9.88 -9.91
CA TRP A 281 -23.97 -8.42 -9.85
C TRP A 281 -23.66 -7.87 -8.45
N ILE A 282 -23.84 -8.67 -7.38
CA ILE A 282 -23.64 -8.23 -6.00
C ILE A 282 -22.14 -7.96 -5.72
N PRO A 283 -21.20 -8.87 -6.02
CA PRO A 283 -19.76 -8.61 -5.91
C PRO A 283 -19.24 -7.52 -6.84
N VAL A 284 -20.05 -7.06 -7.81
CA VAL A 284 -19.70 -5.94 -8.67
C VAL A 284 -20.21 -4.63 -8.08
N VAL A 285 -21.50 -4.53 -7.78
CA VAL A 285 -22.14 -3.28 -7.34
C VAL A 285 -21.84 -2.97 -5.88
N GLY A 286 -21.95 -3.95 -5.00
CA GLY A 286 -21.76 -3.79 -3.55
C GLY A 286 -20.41 -3.15 -3.20
N PRO A 287 -19.28 -3.66 -3.74
CA PRO A 287 -17.98 -3.09 -3.45
C PRO A 287 -17.80 -1.63 -3.90
N HIS A 288 -18.33 -1.23 -5.07
CA HIS A 288 -18.24 0.17 -5.48
C HIS A 288 -18.98 1.10 -4.52
N ILE A 289 -20.18 0.71 -4.07
CA ILE A 289 -20.94 1.47 -3.08
C ILE A 289 -20.18 1.52 -1.75
N GLY A 290 -19.70 0.36 -1.28
CA GLY A 290 -18.95 0.25 -0.03
C GLY A 290 -17.69 1.12 -0.01
N ALA A 291 -16.89 1.09 -1.08
CA ALA A 291 -15.68 1.90 -1.16
C ALA A 291 -15.97 3.40 -1.11
N LEU A 292 -17.04 3.87 -1.77
CA LEU A 292 -17.45 5.27 -1.71
C LEU A 292 -17.91 5.66 -0.30
N ILE A 293 -18.70 4.82 0.37
CA ILE A 293 -19.11 5.05 1.76
C ILE A 293 -17.89 5.09 2.68
N GLY A 294 -16.95 4.14 2.54
CA GLY A 294 -15.74 4.09 3.36
C GLY A 294 -14.88 5.35 3.20
N ALA A 295 -14.81 5.90 1.98
CA ALA A 295 -14.15 7.17 1.72
C ALA A 295 -14.83 8.36 2.40
N VAL A 296 -16.16 8.42 2.37
CA VAL A 296 -16.95 9.46 3.05
C VAL A 296 -16.78 9.35 4.57
N VAL A 297 -16.93 8.15 5.12
CA VAL A 297 -16.78 7.87 6.56
C VAL A 297 -15.38 8.29 7.03
N TYR A 298 -14.32 7.87 6.34
CA TYR A 298 -12.96 8.25 6.73
C TYR A 298 -12.75 9.77 6.72
N LYS A 299 -13.22 10.46 5.67
CA LYS A 299 -13.10 11.93 5.60
C LYS A 299 -13.89 12.61 6.71
N PHE A 300 -15.13 12.20 6.93
CA PHE A 300 -16.00 12.81 7.91
C PHE A 300 -15.47 12.61 9.33
N PHE A 301 -15.10 11.38 9.72
CA PHE A 301 -14.69 11.09 11.09
C PHE A 301 -13.22 11.40 11.38
N ILE A 302 -12.32 11.28 10.40
CA ILE A 302 -10.87 11.39 10.63
C ILE A 302 -10.24 12.49 9.77
N GLY A 303 -10.35 12.38 8.45
CA GLY A 303 -9.57 13.17 7.50
C GLY A 303 -9.77 14.69 7.58
N ASN A 304 -10.92 15.15 8.08
CA ASN A 304 -11.30 16.55 8.23
C ASN A 304 -11.04 17.12 9.64
N HIS A 305 -10.50 16.33 10.57
CA HIS A 305 -10.26 16.75 11.96
C HIS A 305 -8.78 17.02 12.30
N TRP A 306 -7.89 16.96 11.31
CA TRP A 306 -6.48 17.28 11.53
C TRP A 306 -6.31 18.80 11.73
N PRO A 307 -5.57 19.24 12.78
CA PRO A 307 -5.36 20.66 13.05
C PRO A 307 -4.73 21.36 11.85
N SER A 308 -5.15 22.59 11.60
CA SER A 308 -4.53 23.42 10.56
C SER A 308 -3.07 23.71 10.89
N TYR A 309 -2.26 24.08 9.88
CA TYR A 309 -0.86 24.45 10.09
C TYR A 309 -0.72 25.58 11.13
N GLU A 310 -1.63 26.57 11.11
CA GLU A 310 -1.66 27.67 12.08
C GLU A 310 -1.99 27.21 13.50
N GLU A 311 -2.87 26.23 13.64
CA GLU A 311 -3.24 25.66 14.94
C GLU A 311 -2.11 24.80 15.52
N ASN A 312 -1.38 24.08 14.67
CA ASN A 312 -0.15 23.39 15.07
C ASN A 312 0.95 24.36 15.52
N LEU A 313 1.12 25.50 14.85
CA LEU A 313 2.08 26.54 15.27
C LEU A 313 1.72 27.17 16.62
N LYS A 314 0.42 27.37 16.90
CA LYS A 314 -0.04 27.87 18.21
C LYS A 314 0.17 26.87 19.35
N ASN A 315 0.14 25.58 19.02
CA ASN A 315 0.25 24.49 20.01
C ASN A 315 1.68 23.96 20.20
N GLN A 316 2.66 24.44 19.43
CA GLN A 316 4.06 24.11 19.68
C GLN A 316 4.63 24.97 20.81
N PRO A 317 5.26 24.38 21.85
CA PRO A 317 6.00 25.17 22.82
C PRO A 317 7.10 25.94 22.09
N LEU A 318 7.19 27.25 22.33
CA LEU A 318 8.28 28.08 21.84
C LEU A 318 9.60 27.51 22.38
N VAL A 319 10.32 26.74 21.55
CA VAL A 319 11.69 26.32 21.86
C VAL A 319 12.57 27.55 21.63
N VAL A 320 12.71 28.37 22.67
CA VAL A 320 13.71 29.43 22.69
C VAL A 320 15.07 28.74 22.82
N HIS A 321 15.78 28.60 21.72
CA HIS A 321 17.20 28.27 21.78
C HIS A 321 17.94 29.49 22.34
N THR A 322 18.22 29.49 23.64
CA THR A 322 19.15 30.45 24.25
C THR A 322 20.53 30.16 23.70
N ILE A 323 20.96 30.95 22.71
CA ILE A 323 22.34 30.90 22.23
C ILE A 323 23.20 31.57 23.30
N HIS A 324 23.95 30.78 24.06
CA HIS A 324 25.02 31.31 24.91
C HIS A 324 26.14 31.83 24.00
N ALA A 325 26.20 33.14 23.79
CA ALA A 325 27.35 33.78 23.18
C ALA A 325 28.57 33.55 24.10
N THR A 326 29.50 32.72 23.67
CA THR A 326 30.81 32.61 24.32
C THR A 326 31.60 33.88 23.97
N PRO A 327 32.18 34.61 24.95
CA PRO A 327 32.94 35.82 24.65
C PRO A 327 34.12 35.48 23.74
N ALA A 328 34.24 36.17 22.61
CA ALA A 328 35.36 36.04 21.70
C ALA A 328 36.67 36.41 22.43
N THR A 329 37.63 35.49 22.45
CA THR A 329 38.99 35.78 22.92
C THR A 329 39.66 36.68 21.88
N PRO A 330 40.23 37.84 22.25
CA PRO A 330 40.86 38.73 21.28
C PRO A 330 42.13 38.08 20.68
N PRO A 331 42.41 38.29 19.39
CA PRO A 331 43.59 37.71 18.75
C PRO A 331 44.88 38.34 19.28
N ALA A 332 45.89 37.49 19.53
CA ALA A 332 47.22 37.93 19.96
C ALA A 332 47.91 38.76 18.85
N SER A 333 48.50 39.89 19.23
CA SER A 333 49.25 40.79 18.35
C SER A 333 50.48 40.09 17.75
N THR A 334 50.61 40.17 16.44
CA THR A 334 51.76 39.64 15.68
C THR A 334 52.96 40.58 15.87
N GLU A 335 54.00 40.12 16.56
CA GLU A 335 55.28 40.84 16.63
C GLU A 335 56.30 40.17 15.70
N TYR A 336 56.90 40.98 14.81
CA TYR A 336 57.88 40.58 13.79
C TYR A 336 59.23 40.22 14.46
N GLN A 337 59.84 39.07 14.15
CA GLN A 337 61.26 38.82 14.42
C GLN A 337 62.03 38.39 13.14
N PRO A 338 63.24 38.93 12.90
CA PRO A 338 64.01 38.68 11.67
C PRO A 338 64.84 37.38 11.71
N LEU A 339 65.14 36.87 10.52
CA LEU A 339 65.87 35.63 10.20
C LEU A 339 67.20 35.47 10.97
N LYS A 340 67.42 34.28 11.55
CA LYS A 340 68.74 33.76 11.95
C LYS A 340 69.00 32.39 11.32
N THR A 341 70.22 32.29 10.79
CA THR A 341 70.87 31.16 10.09
C THR A 341 70.94 29.89 10.93
N SER A 342 70.60 28.73 10.35
CA SER A 342 70.85 27.42 10.96
C SER A 342 72.06 26.73 10.32
N SER A 343 73.12 26.57 11.09
CA SER A 343 74.20 25.60 10.83
C SER A 343 73.79 24.19 11.27
N SER A 344 74.32 23.21 10.55
CA SER A 344 74.20 21.75 10.67
C SER A 344 74.38 21.14 12.07
N SER A 345 73.67 20.03 12.33
CA SER A 345 74.31 18.73 12.62
C SER A 345 73.29 17.60 12.84
N TYR A 346 73.55 16.47 12.17
CA TYR A 346 72.94 15.15 12.32
C TYR A 346 73.11 14.53 13.72
N SER A 347 72.19 13.67 14.15
CA SER A 347 72.50 12.39 14.82
C SER A 347 71.29 11.45 14.89
N GLN A 348 71.55 10.16 14.63
CA GLN A 348 70.66 8.99 14.62
C GLN A 348 70.36 8.42 16.02
N SER A 349 69.27 7.65 16.14
CA SER A 349 69.08 6.35 16.86
C SER A 349 67.56 6.12 17.02
N GLU A 350 66.84 5.17 16.41
CA GLU A 350 66.91 3.70 16.23
C GLU A 350 66.35 2.86 17.42
N TYR A 351 65.45 1.91 17.08
CA TYR A 351 64.82 0.83 17.88
C TYR A 351 63.78 1.25 18.94
N ARG A 352 62.52 0.76 18.94
CA ARG A 352 61.98 -0.59 18.69
C ARG A 352 60.54 -0.53 18.20
#